data_AF-A0A1F7V688-F1
#
_entry.id   AF-A0A1F7V688-F1
#
_cell.length_a   1.000
_cell.length_b   1.000
_cell.length_c   1.000
_cell.angle_alpha   90.00
_cell.angle_beta   90.00
_cell.angle_gamma   90.00
#
_symmetry.space_group_name_H-M   'P 1'
#
loop_
_entity.id
_entity.type
_entity.pdbx_description
1 polymer ?
#
loop_
_entity_poly.entity_id
_entity_poly.type
_entity_poly.pdbx_seq_one_letter_code
_entity_poly.pdbx_strand_id
1 'polypeptide(L)'
;MKSNLLHLDSILECIDHVRKYIGNMTAEELRLNEAVRDAVIFRVALIGEAASHLSDDLKDKYSHIPWSDIVGMRNILIHDYEGIDDVRVWDVITEHLGPLKEAAENMIKEIDQGN
;
A
#
# COMPACT_ATOMS: atom_id res chain seq x y z
N MET A 1 16.31 -10.53 6.81
CA MET A 1 15.77 -11.42 5.76
C MET A 1 14.37 -11.95 6.08
N LYS A 2 14.16 -12.84 7.06
CA LYS A 2 12.80 -13.35 7.38
C LYS A 2 11.77 -12.25 7.70
N SER A 3 12.20 -11.14 8.31
CA SER A 3 11.33 -9.98 8.59
C SER A 3 10.86 -9.27 7.31
N ASN A 4 11.73 -9.11 6.31
CA ASN A 4 11.37 -8.38 5.08
C ASN A 4 10.30 -9.14 4.29
N LEU A 5 10.45 -10.46 4.14
CA LEU A 5 9.45 -11.29 3.45
C LEU A 5 8.07 -11.15 4.10
N LEU A 6 8.00 -11.22 5.44
CA LEU A 6 6.75 -11.04 6.18
C LEU A 6 6.10 -9.67 5.90
N HIS A 7 6.89 -8.59 5.87
CA HIS A 7 6.36 -7.25 5.60
C HIS A 7 5.96 -7.06 4.13
N LEU A 8 6.70 -7.66 3.18
CA LEU A 8 6.34 -7.66 1.76
C LEU A 8 5.04 -8.45 1.50
N ASP A 9 4.89 -9.62 2.12
CA ASP A 9 3.66 -10.39 2.06
C ASP A 9 2.48 -9.60 2.62
N SER A 10 2.68 -8.90 3.75
CA SER A 10 1.66 -8.02 4.35
C SER A 10 1.24 -6.89 3.41
N ILE A 11 2.19 -6.30 2.66
CA ILE A 11 1.89 -5.28 1.64
C ILE A 11 1.03 -5.89 0.53
N LEU A 12 1.43 -7.05 0.00
CA LEU A 12 0.71 -7.72 -1.09
C LEU A 12 -0.72 -8.12 -0.67
N GLU A 13 -0.89 -8.69 0.53
CA GLU A 13 -2.20 -9.03 1.08
C GLU A 13 -3.11 -7.80 1.21
N CYS A 14 -2.58 -6.67 1.69
CA CYS A 14 -3.34 -5.44 1.79
C CYS A 14 -3.77 -4.90 0.42
N ILE A 15 -2.89 -4.93 -0.58
CA ILE A 15 -3.20 -4.54 -1.96
C ILE A 15 -4.31 -5.43 -2.53
N ASP A 16 -4.22 -6.73 -2.34
CA ASP A 16 -5.23 -7.68 -2.85
C ASP A 16 -6.59 -7.49 -2.15
N HIS A 17 -6.59 -7.18 -0.85
CA HIS A 17 -7.81 -6.79 -0.15
C HIS A 17 -8.43 -5.51 -0.70
N VAL A 18 -7.64 -4.45 -0.94
CA VAL A 18 -8.14 -3.20 -1.54
C VAL A 18 -8.79 -3.50 -2.89
N ARG A 19 -8.11 -4.24 -3.77
CA ARG A 19 -8.65 -4.62 -5.09
C ARG A 19 -9.94 -5.42 -4.97
N LYS A 20 -10.03 -6.34 -4.00
CA LYS A 20 -11.24 -7.12 -3.75
C LYS A 20 -12.42 -6.27 -3.28
N TYR A 21 -12.17 -5.30 -2.41
CA TYR A 21 -13.23 -4.43 -1.87
C TYR A 21 -13.79 -3.50 -2.94
N ILE A 22 -12.92 -2.98 -3.81
CA ILE A 22 -13.30 -2.05 -4.87
C ILE A 22 -13.93 -2.77 -6.04
N GLY A 23 -13.40 -3.94 -6.42
CA GLY A 23 -13.91 -4.70 -7.57
C GLY A 23 -13.97 -3.83 -8.82
N ASN A 24 -15.18 -3.56 -9.32
CA ASN A 24 -15.43 -2.71 -10.48
C ASN A 24 -16.09 -1.37 -10.13
N MET A 25 -16.06 -0.96 -8.86
CA MET A 25 -16.61 0.32 -8.44
C MET A 25 -15.89 1.47 -9.15
N THR A 26 -16.65 2.52 -9.44
CA THR A 26 -16.15 3.82 -9.86
C THR A 26 -15.73 4.66 -8.65
N ALA A 27 -15.00 5.75 -8.89
CA ALA A 27 -14.64 6.71 -7.83
C ALA A 27 -15.88 7.27 -7.10
N GLU A 28 -16.98 7.52 -7.84
CA GLU A 28 -18.22 8.02 -7.25
C GLU A 28 -18.89 6.97 -6.36
N GLU A 29 -18.93 5.71 -6.78
CA GLU A 29 -19.47 4.61 -5.97
C GLU A 29 -18.65 4.38 -4.70
N LEU A 30 -17.32 4.47 -4.79
CA LEU A 30 -16.44 4.39 -3.62
C LEU A 30 -16.73 5.54 -2.64
N ARG A 31 -16.84 6.77 -3.16
CA ARG A 31 -17.13 7.97 -2.36
C ARG A 31 -18.45 7.86 -1.59
N LEU A 32 -19.46 7.25 -2.20
CA LEU A 32 -20.78 7.06 -1.59
C LEU A 32 -20.86 5.84 -0.66
N ASN A 33 -19.82 5.00 -0.63
CA ASN A 33 -19.78 3.78 0.17
C ASN A 33 -18.73 3.89 1.30
N GLU A 34 -19.14 4.55 2.39
CA GLU A 34 -18.31 4.82 3.57
C GLU A 34 -17.61 3.57 4.11
N ALA A 35 -18.32 2.45 4.25
CA ALA A 35 -17.76 1.22 4.77
C ALA A 35 -16.61 0.65 3.91
N VAL A 36 -16.74 0.74 2.58
CA VAL A 36 -15.67 0.31 1.66
C VAL A 36 -14.51 1.30 1.68
N ARG A 37 -14.80 2.59 1.71
CA ARG A 37 -13.77 3.64 1.82
C ARG A 37 -12.94 3.47 3.08
N ASP A 38 -13.57 3.29 4.23
CA ASP A 38 -12.89 3.09 5.51
C ASP A 38 -12.02 1.83 5.50
N ALA A 39 -12.55 0.73 4.95
CA ALA A 39 -11.80 -0.50 4.78
C ALA A 39 -10.57 -0.31 3.89
N VAL A 40 -10.69 0.44 2.79
CA VAL A 40 -9.58 0.75 1.88
C VAL A 40 -8.54 1.63 2.57
N ILE A 41 -8.95 2.72 3.23
CA ILE A 41 -8.08 3.62 3.99
C ILE A 41 -7.27 2.83 5.02
N PHE A 42 -7.92 1.95 5.77
CA PHE A 42 -7.26 1.10 6.75
C PHE A 42 -6.20 0.18 6.11
N ARG A 43 -6.51 -0.44 4.97
CA ARG A 43 -5.53 -1.28 4.25
C ARG A 43 -4.34 -0.47 3.74
N VAL A 44 -4.56 0.74 3.23
CA VAL A 44 -3.46 1.62 2.80
C VAL A 44 -2.59 2.04 3.98
N ALA A 45 -3.17 2.32 5.15
CA ALA A 45 -2.40 2.60 6.35
C ALA A 45 -1.53 1.40 6.80
N LEU A 46 -2.05 0.17 6.72
CA LEU A 46 -1.28 -1.05 6.99
C LEU A 46 -0.13 -1.27 6.00
N ILE A 47 -0.29 -0.89 4.73
CA ILE A 47 0.79 -0.89 3.75
C ILE A 47 1.93 0.03 4.21
N GLY A 48 1.60 1.25 4.64
CA GLY A 48 2.59 2.20 5.16
C GLY A 48 3.31 1.68 6.40
N GLU A 49 2.58 1.02 7.31
CA GLU A 49 3.15 0.37 8.49
C GLU A 49 4.14 -0.75 8.12
N ALA A 50 3.75 -1.66 7.23
CA ALA A 50 4.61 -2.73 6.77
C ALA A 50 5.85 -2.19 6.04
N ALA A 51 5.67 -1.17 5.18
CA ALA A 51 6.77 -0.52 4.47
C ALA A 51 7.78 0.13 5.43
N SER A 52 7.33 0.67 6.57
CA SER A 52 8.21 1.28 7.56
C SER A 52 9.22 0.29 8.15
N HIS A 53 8.83 -0.99 8.25
CA HIS A 53 9.64 -2.08 8.80
C HIS A 53 10.59 -2.75 7.79
N LEU A 54 10.51 -2.42 6.50
CA LEU A 54 11.49 -2.90 5.52
C LEU A 54 12.88 -2.33 5.84
N SER A 55 13.91 -3.15 5.71
CA SER A 55 15.30 -2.71 5.90
C SER A 55 15.72 -1.64 4.90
N ASP A 56 16.56 -0.71 5.33
CA ASP A 56 17.07 0.38 4.48
C ASP A 56 17.81 -0.15 3.24
N ASP A 57 18.64 -1.20 3.37
CA ASP A 57 19.31 -1.85 2.22
C ASP A 57 18.34 -2.26 1.09
N LEU A 58 17.14 -2.72 1.45
CA LEU A 58 16.12 -3.14 0.49
C LEU A 58 15.42 -1.93 -0.12
N LYS A 59 15.11 -0.91 0.70
CA LYS A 59 14.51 0.35 0.24
C LYS A 59 15.44 1.07 -0.73
N ASP A 60 16.74 1.13 -0.43
CA ASP A 60 17.76 1.78 -1.26
C ASP A 60 17.92 1.09 -2.62
N LYS A 61 17.88 -0.24 -2.63
CA LYS A 61 17.89 -1.04 -3.87
C LYS A 61 16.69 -0.73 -4.77
N TYR A 62 15.55 -0.41 -4.17
CA TYR A 62 14.31 -0.03 -4.86
C TYR A 62 13.97 1.45 -4.64
N SER A 63 14.96 2.34 -4.79
CA SER A 63 14.84 3.79 -4.53
C SER A 63 13.92 4.55 -5.49
N HIS A 64 13.48 3.92 -6.59
CA HIS A 64 12.45 4.48 -7.47
C HIS A 64 11.05 4.44 -6.84
N ILE A 65 10.85 3.61 -5.81
CA ILE A 65 9.62 3.59 -5.03
C ILE A 65 9.70 4.69 -3.95
N PRO A 66 8.69 5.55 -3.82
CA PRO A 66 8.70 6.66 -2.87
C PRO A 66 8.39 6.18 -1.44
N TRP A 67 9.32 5.43 -0.82
CA TRP A 67 9.11 4.80 0.49
C TRP A 67 8.73 5.79 1.59
N SER A 68 9.35 6.97 1.58
CA SER A 68 9.03 8.02 2.56
C SER A 68 7.58 8.47 2.46
N ASP A 69 7.05 8.60 1.24
CA ASP A 69 5.66 9.02 1.02
C ASP A 69 4.69 7.91 1.41
N ILE A 70 5.02 6.65 1.10
CA ILE A 70 4.21 5.48 1.48
C ILE A 70 4.11 5.37 3.01
N VAL A 71 5.23 5.54 3.72
CA VAL A 71 5.24 5.53 5.20
C VAL A 71 4.54 6.76 5.77
N GLY A 72 4.75 7.94 5.18
CA GLY A 72 4.09 9.19 5.57
C GLY A 72 2.57 9.15 5.40
N MET A 73 2.08 8.45 4.38
CA MET A 73 0.66 8.29 4.08
C MET A 73 -0.10 7.67 5.27
N ARG A 74 0.51 6.73 6.00
CA ARG A 74 -0.08 6.15 7.23
C ARG A 74 -0.48 7.24 8.22
N ASN A 75 0.38 8.23 8.44
CA ASN A 75 0.11 9.28 9.43
C ASN A 75 -1.04 10.19 8.98
N ILE A 76 -1.08 10.52 7.68
CA ILE A 76 -2.16 11.35 7.10
C ILE A 76 -3.50 10.60 7.19
N LEU A 77 -3.53 9.31 6.81
CA LEU A 77 -4.72 8.46 6.83
C LEU A 77 -5.25 8.12 8.23
N ILE A 78 -4.46 8.30 9.29
CA ILE A 78 -4.88 8.00 10.66
C ILE A 78 -5.24 9.29 11.41
N HIS A 79 -4.50 10.39 11.19
CA HIS A 79 -4.69 11.63 11.95
C HIS A 79 -5.53 12.68 11.25
N ASP A 80 -5.49 12.74 9.92
CA ASP A 80 -6.11 13.80 9.11
C ASP A 80 -7.16 13.25 8.12
N TYR A 81 -7.68 12.04 8.36
CA TYR A 81 -8.55 11.33 7.41
C TYR A 81 -9.87 12.05 7.13
N GLU A 82 -10.38 12.85 8.07
CA GLU A 82 -11.56 13.70 7.86
C GLU A 82 -11.35 14.75 6.75
N GLY A 83 -10.08 15.11 6.46
CA GLY A 83 -9.70 16.05 5.40
C GLY A 83 -9.17 15.38 4.13
N ILE A 84 -9.20 14.05 4.04
CA ILE A 84 -8.71 13.34 2.86
C ILE A 84 -9.80 13.37 1.78
N ASP A 85 -9.47 14.06 0.70
CA ASP A 85 -10.27 14.09 -0.52
C ASP A 85 -10.40 12.67 -1.11
N ASP A 86 -11.63 12.24 -1.39
CA ASP A 86 -11.92 10.95 -2.04
C ASP A 86 -11.13 10.77 -3.35
N VAL A 87 -10.79 11.88 -4.02
CA VAL A 87 -9.91 11.90 -5.21
C VAL A 87 -8.53 11.31 -4.89
N ARG A 88 -7.94 11.66 -3.74
CA ARG A 88 -6.61 11.15 -3.36
C ARG A 88 -6.64 9.66 -3.02
N VAL A 89 -7.71 9.19 -2.37
CA VAL A 89 -7.88 7.76 -2.09
C VAL A 89 -7.98 6.98 -3.39
N TRP A 90 -8.78 7.47 -4.33
CA TRP A 90 -8.93 6.89 -5.67
C TRP A 90 -7.59 6.84 -6.43
N ASP A 91 -6.84 7.93 -6.46
CA ASP A 91 -5.53 7.98 -7.13
C ASP A 91 -4.52 6.97 -6.55
N VAL A 92 -4.49 6.80 -5.23
CA VAL A 92 -3.65 5.78 -4.59
C VAL A 92 -3.98 4.38 -5.11
N ILE A 93 -5.28 4.07 -5.20
CA ILE A 93 -5.77 2.77 -5.64
C ILE A 93 -5.38 2.50 -7.10
N THR A 94 -5.63 3.47 -8.00
CA THR A 94 -5.49 3.24 -9.44
C THR A 94 -4.07 3.42 -9.94
N GLU A 95 -3.32 4.37 -9.39
CA GLU A 95 -2.01 4.76 -9.91
C GLU A 95 -0.83 4.19 -9.11
N HIS A 96 -0.99 3.97 -7.80
CA HIS A 96 0.16 3.69 -6.92
C HIS A 96 0.23 2.24 -6.43
N LEU A 97 -0.91 1.58 -6.18
CA LEU A 97 -0.89 0.19 -5.68
C LEU A 97 -0.39 -0.81 -6.73
N GLY A 98 -0.60 -0.54 -8.03
CA GLY A 98 -0.08 -1.38 -9.12
C GLY A 98 1.45 -1.49 -9.12
N PRO A 99 2.16 -0.37 -9.32
CA PRO A 99 3.63 -0.35 -9.29
C PRO A 99 4.22 -0.88 -7.97
N LEU A 100 3.60 -0.56 -6.83
CA LEU A 100 4.06 -1.07 -5.54
C LEU A 100 3.94 -2.60 -5.45
N LYS A 101 2.84 -3.18 -5.97
CA LYS A 101 2.67 -4.63 -6.02
C LYS A 101 3.79 -5.30 -6.83
N GLU A 102 4.06 -4.79 -8.02
CA GLU A 102 5.12 -5.34 -8.89
C GLU A 102 6.49 -5.26 -8.22
N ALA A 103 6.79 -4.14 -7.57
CA ALA A 103 8.04 -3.97 -6.83
C ALA A 103 8.16 -4.99 -5.69
N ALA A 104 7.12 -5.17 -4.88
CA ALA A 104 7.11 -6.12 -3.77
C ALA A 104 7.26 -7.58 -4.25
N GLU A 105 6.57 -7.97 -5.33
CA GLU A 105 6.72 -9.30 -5.94
C GLU A 105 8.15 -9.55 -6.44
N ASN A 106 8.79 -8.54 -7.03
CA ASN A 106 10.18 -8.64 -7.48
C ASN A 106 11.14 -8.77 -6.30
N MET A 107 10.95 -8.00 -5.22
CA MET A 107 11.75 -8.12 -3.99
C MET A 107 11.69 -9.52 -3.39
N ILE A 108 10.50 -10.11 -3.31
CA ILE A 108 10.33 -11.48 -2.78
C ILE A 108 11.11 -12.48 -3.64
N LYS A 109 10.95 -12.42 -4.97
CA LYS A 109 11.68 -13.30 -5.90
C LYS A 109 13.19 -13.20 -5.74
N GLU A 110 13.72 -11.98 -5.60
CA GLU A 110 15.16 -11.78 -5.41
C GLU A 110 15.66 -12.32 -4.07
N ILE A 111 14.89 -12.15 -2.99
CA ILE A 111 15.25 -12.68 -1.67
C ILE A 111 15.21 -14.21 -1.68
N ASP A 112 14.22 -14.82 -2.34
CA ASP A 112 14.10 -16.27 -2.45
C ASP A 112 15.18 -16.90 -3.34
N GLN A 113 15.61 -16.21 -4.41
CA GLN A 113 16.69 -16.66 -5.31
C GLN A 113 18.10 -16.41 -4.75
N GLY A 114 18.23 -15.51 -3.77
CA GLY A 114 19.50 -15.14 -3.14
C GLY A 114 19.86 -15.93 -1.88
N ASN A 115 19.08 -16.94 -1.51
CA ASN A 115 19.34 -17.87 -0.39
C ASN A 115 19.96 -19.19 -0.86
#